data_AF-A0A2E5VKS0-F1
#
_entry.id   AF-A0A2E5VKS0-F1
#
_cell.length_a   1.000
_cell.length_b   1.000
_cell.length_c   1.000
_cell.angle_alpha   90.00
_cell.angle_beta   90.00
_cell.angle_gamma   90.00
#
_symmetry.space_group_name_H-M   'P 1'
#
loop_
_entity.id
_entity.type
_entity.pdbx_description
1 polymer ?
#
loop_
_entity_poly.entity_id
_entity_poly.type
_entity_poly.pdbx_seq_one_letter_code
_entity_poly.pdbx_strand_id
1 'polypeptide(L)'
;MDEATPGGENSANWNSTGAASAPPDLTDVGGYTLSSSYYGTYDQSGNVMEWTDTLGNIAASRWQVGGSWTGSSSFMNGATLVNGTGPSNNKGFRVVHFAVPEPASWVLGLMGLALLSVFRRLG
;
A
#
# COMPACT_ATOMS: atom_id res chain seq x y z
N MET A 1 -3.28 18.53 1.18
CA MET A 1 -3.69 19.61 0.25
C MET A 1 -3.36 19.18 -1.16
N ASP A 2 -4.15 19.60 -2.15
CA ASP A 2 -3.79 19.32 -3.56
C ASP A 2 -2.62 20.22 -3.96
N GLU A 3 -1.50 19.63 -4.37
CA GLU A 3 -0.27 20.37 -4.65
C GLU A 3 0.66 19.57 -5.58
N ALA A 4 1.41 20.26 -6.46
CA ALA A 4 2.43 19.61 -7.28
C ALA A 4 3.62 19.11 -6.43
N THR A 5 4.32 18.08 -6.91
CA THR A 5 5.52 17.55 -6.25
C THR A 5 6.64 18.60 -6.17
N PRO A 6 7.43 18.65 -5.08
CA PRO A 6 7.43 17.68 -3.98
C PRO A 6 6.35 17.90 -2.92
N GLY A 7 5.62 19.02 -2.97
CA GLY A 7 4.63 19.40 -1.98
C GLY A 7 5.18 19.60 -0.57
N GLY A 8 4.31 19.89 0.40
CA GLY A 8 4.59 19.95 1.84
C GLY A 8 4.22 18.67 2.61
N GLU A 9 4.15 18.79 3.94
CA GLU A 9 4.00 17.67 4.90
C GLU A 9 2.71 16.83 4.75
N ASN A 10 1.71 17.33 4.02
CA ASN A 10 0.42 16.67 3.82
C ASN A 10 -0.07 16.83 2.37
N SER A 11 0.87 16.87 1.43
CA SER A 11 0.58 17.13 0.03
C SER A 11 0.35 15.84 -0.74
N ALA A 12 -0.58 15.92 -1.69
CA ALA A 12 -1.01 14.83 -2.54
C ALA A 12 -1.61 15.41 -3.82
N ASN A 13 -1.67 14.62 -4.88
CA ASN A 13 -2.38 14.91 -6.13
C ASN A 13 -3.76 14.28 -6.08
N TRP A 14 -4.80 15.08 -5.88
CA TRP A 14 -6.19 14.62 -5.82
C TRP A 14 -7.11 15.65 -6.45
N ASN A 15 -8.26 15.19 -6.96
CA ASN A 15 -9.27 16.03 -7.61
C ASN A 15 -8.69 16.91 -8.75
N SER A 16 -8.41 16.28 -9.90
CA SER A 16 -7.87 16.72 -11.22
C SER A 16 -8.27 18.11 -11.77
N THR A 17 -8.41 19.12 -10.93
CA THR A 17 -8.90 20.48 -11.16
C THR A 17 -8.03 21.54 -10.46
N GLY A 18 -7.03 21.13 -9.68
CA GLY A 18 -6.13 21.99 -8.89
C GLY A 18 -4.66 22.05 -9.38
N ALA A 19 -3.76 22.60 -8.56
CA ALA A 19 -2.38 22.90 -8.94
C ALA A 19 -1.53 21.65 -9.27
N ALA A 20 -1.95 20.46 -8.84
CA ALA A 20 -1.31 19.18 -9.18
C ALA A 20 -1.86 18.52 -10.47
N SER A 21 -2.79 19.18 -11.18
CA SER A 21 -3.70 18.55 -12.15
C SER A 21 -3.32 18.78 -13.62
N ALA A 22 -2.03 18.87 -13.93
CA ALA A 22 -1.59 18.83 -15.32
C ALA A 22 -1.47 17.35 -15.73
N PRO A 23 -2.27 16.86 -16.70
CA PRO A 23 -2.25 15.45 -17.06
C PRO A 23 -0.86 15.00 -17.56
N PRO A 24 -0.40 13.78 -17.22
CA PRO A 24 -1.07 12.80 -16.36
C PRO A 24 -0.99 13.22 -14.89
N ASP A 25 -2.14 13.28 -14.20
CA ASP A 25 -2.25 13.68 -12.78
C ASP A 25 -1.67 12.61 -11.81
N LEU A 26 -0.75 11.78 -12.29
CA LEU A 26 0.05 10.83 -11.53
C LEU A 26 1.42 11.42 -11.27
N THR A 27 1.99 11.11 -10.12
CA THR A 27 3.37 11.46 -9.81
C THR A 27 4.25 10.22 -9.87
N ASP A 28 5.53 10.43 -10.14
CA ASP A 28 6.52 9.38 -9.93
C ASP A 28 6.52 8.93 -8.46
N VAL A 29 6.91 7.67 -8.23
CA VAL A 29 7.04 7.11 -6.88
C VAL A 29 8.05 7.92 -6.09
N GLY A 30 7.69 8.32 -4.88
CA GLY A 30 8.47 9.21 -4.04
C GLY A 30 8.35 10.68 -4.43
N GLY A 31 7.37 11.06 -5.26
CA GLY A 31 7.13 12.44 -5.66
C GLY A 31 6.88 13.35 -4.46
N TYR A 32 6.08 12.90 -3.48
CA TYR A 32 5.77 13.66 -2.27
C TYR A 32 6.72 13.33 -1.11
N THR A 33 8.01 13.63 -1.30
CA THR A 33 9.07 13.32 -0.32
C THR A 33 8.88 13.93 1.07
N LEU A 34 8.15 15.05 1.18
CA LEU A 34 7.88 15.69 2.46
C LEU A 34 6.62 15.15 3.15
N SER A 35 5.81 14.37 2.45
CA SER A 35 4.53 13.85 2.93
C SER A 35 4.64 12.37 3.38
N SER A 36 5.71 12.03 4.10
CA SER A 36 5.93 10.68 4.64
C SER A 36 4.95 10.37 5.77
N SER A 37 4.51 9.12 5.86
CA SER A 37 3.76 8.68 7.04
C SER A 37 4.65 8.37 8.23
N TYR A 38 4.01 8.16 9.38
CA TYR A 38 4.64 7.63 10.59
C TYR A 38 5.47 6.36 10.35
N TYR A 39 5.08 5.54 9.38
CA TYR A 39 5.77 4.28 9.05
C TYR A 39 6.88 4.45 7.99
N GLY A 40 7.21 5.68 7.60
CA GLY A 40 8.26 5.98 6.61
C GLY A 40 7.87 5.69 5.16
N THR A 41 6.59 5.51 4.87
CA THR A 41 6.07 5.28 3.52
C THR A 41 5.57 6.57 2.88
N TYR A 42 5.79 6.70 1.58
CA TYR A 42 5.38 7.84 0.75
C TYR A 42 4.15 7.52 -0.09
N ASP A 43 3.54 8.57 -0.63
CA ASP A 43 2.47 8.53 -1.64
C ASP A 43 1.26 7.68 -1.22
N GLN A 44 0.91 7.72 0.07
CA GLN A 44 -0.30 7.06 0.60
C GLN A 44 -1.58 7.87 0.37
N SER A 45 -1.46 9.07 -0.19
CA SER A 45 -2.59 9.95 -0.48
C SER A 45 -2.44 10.48 -1.89
N GLY A 46 -3.55 10.61 -2.61
CA GLY A 46 -3.54 10.95 -4.03
C GLY A 46 -3.11 9.77 -4.90
N ASN A 47 -2.59 10.04 -6.09
CA ASN A 47 -2.24 9.05 -7.09
C ASN A 47 -3.40 8.09 -7.33
N VAL A 48 -3.30 6.84 -6.90
CA VAL A 48 -4.34 5.81 -7.06
C VAL A 48 -4.95 5.43 -5.72
N MET A 49 -6.24 5.11 -5.74
CA MET A 49 -6.88 4.48 -4.60
C MET A 49 -6.34 3.07 -4.42
N GLU A 50 -5.76 2.78 -3.26
CA GLU A 50 -5.11 1.49 -3.00
C GLU A 50 -6.13 0.47 -2.46
N TRP A 51 -6.18 -0.69 -3.08
CA TRP A 51 -6.98 -1.82 -2.59
C TRP A 51 -6.44 -2.37 -1.27
N THR A 52 -7.35 -2.70 -0.36
CA THR A 52 -7.04 -3.46 0.86
C THR A 52 -7.66 -4.86 0.82
N ASP A 53 -7.15 -5.78 1.64
CA ASP A 53 -7.72 -7.11 1.77
C ASP A 53 -9.10 -7.12 2.44
N THR A 54 -9.45 -6.04 3.15
CA THR A 54 -10.71 -5.91 3.89
C THR A 54 -11.89 -5.76 2.93
N LEU A 55 -12.91 -6.61 3.12
CA LEU A 55 -14.18 -6.53 2.40
C LEU A 55 -15.18 -5.64 3.15
N GLY A 56 -16.05 -4.96 2.40
CA GLY A 56 -17.17 -4.25 3.00
C GLY A 56 -18.37 -5.16 3.27
N ASN A 57 -19.27 -4.71 4.16
CA ASN A 57 -20.54 -5.39 4.43
C ASN A 57 -21.55 -5.27 3.27
N ILE A 58 -21.26 -4.41 2.29
CA ILE A 58 -22.08 -4.21 1.09
C ILE A 58 -21.53 -5.11 -0.02
N ALA A 59 -22.41 -5.87 -0.68
CA ALA A 59 -22.03 -6.77 -1.77
C ALA A 59 -21.17 -6.04 -2.82
N ALA A 60 -20.11 -6.72 -3.28
CA ALA A 60 -19.14 -6.22 -4.25
C ALA A 60 -18.40 -4.92 -3.85
N SER A 61 -18.24 -4.66 -2.54
CA SER A 61 -17.47 -3.51 -2.04
C SER A 61 -16.19 -3.96 -1.34
N ARG A 62 -15.11 -3.21 -1.51
CA ARG A 62 -13.82 -3.43 -0.85
C ARG A 62 -13.30 -2.07 -0.40
N TRP A 63 -12.60 -2.05 0.72
CA TRP A 63 -12.05 -0.81 1.25
C TRP A 63 -10.90 -0.32 0.39
N GLN A 64 -10.91 0.98 0.14
CA GLN A 64 -9.89 1.70 -0.59
C GLN A 64 -9.40 2.87 0.24
N VAL A 65 -8.09 3.10 0.22
CA VAL A 65 -7.44 4.12 1.05
C VAL A 65 -6.67 5.12 0.19
N GLY A 66 -6.50 6.34 0.71
CA GLY A 66 -5.61 7.34 0.12
C GLY A 66 -6.22 8.24 -0.96
N GLY A 67 -7.37 7.89 -1.52
CA GLY A 67 -7.97 8.66 -2.61
C GLY A 67 -7.21 8.48 -3.92
N SER A 68 -7.56 9.25 -4.94
CA SER A 68 -6.87 9.22 -6.24
C SER A 68 -6.86 10.59 -6.88
N TRP A 69 -6.08 10.74 -7.96
CA TRP A 69 -6.00 11.96 -8.74
C TRP A 69 -7.35 12.44 -9.30
N THR A 70 -8.29 11.53 -9.57
CA THR A 70 -9.67 11.89 -9.97
C THR A 70 -10.66 11.97 -8.80
N GLY A 71 -10.23 11.58 -7.60
CA GLY A 71 -11.09 11.47 -6.43
C GLY A 71 -11.28 12.80 -5.72
N SER A 72 -12.49 13.05 -5.23
CA SER A 72 -12.77 14.20 -4.34
C SER A 72 -12.14 14.01 -2.95
N SER A 73 -12.10 15.09 -2.16
CA SER A 73 -11.54 15.08 -0.79
C SER A 73 -12.18 14.06 0.14
N SER A 74 -13.43 13.64 -0.11
CA SER A 74 -14.12 12.61 0.68
C SER A 74 -13.41 11.25 0.66
N PHE A 75 -12.61 10.98 -0.37
CA PHE A 75 -11.84 9.74 -0.53
C PHE A 75 -10.45 9.80 0.09
N MET A 76 -10.03 10.97 0.60
CA MET A 76 -8.70 11.18 1.20
C MET A 76 -8.62 10.67 2.64
N ASN A 77 -9.67 10.03 3.15
CA ASN A 77 -9.65 9.40 4.47
C ASN A 77 -9.01 7.99 4.39
N GLY A 78 -8.52 7.49 5.52
CA GLY A 78 -7.89 6.17 5.61
C GLY A 78 -8.86 4.97 5.61
N ALA A 79 -10.14 5.19 5.32
CA ALA A 79 -11.16 4.14 5.36
C ALA A 79 -12.38 4.56 4.53
N THR A 80 -12.28 4.56 3.20
CA THR A 80 -13.44 4.73 2.33
C THR A 80 -13.88 3.37 1.80
N LEU A 81 -15.15 3.04 2.01
CA LEU A 81 -15.77 1.90 1.35
C LEU A 81 -16.26 2.32 -0.03
N VAL A 82 -15.73 1.69 -1.08
CA VAL A 82 -16.14 1.96 -2.47
C VAL A 82 -16.81 0.72 -3.04
N ASN A 83 -17.97 0.94 -3.68
CA ASN A 83 -18.66 -0.11 -4.42
C ASN A 83 -17.94 -0.38 -5.74
N GLY A 84 -17.73 -1.66 -6.06
CA GLY A 84 -17.16 -2.12 -7.32
C GLY A 84 -15.72 -2.61 -7.17
N THR A 85 -15.55 -3.93 -7.21
CA THR A 85 -14.27 -4.67 -7.11
C THR A 85 -13.45 -4.74 -8.40
N GLY A 86 -13.96 -4.14 -9.48
CA GLY A 86 -13.31 -4.18 -10.79
C GLY A 86 -12.10 -3.26 -10.91
N PRO A 87 -11.19 -3.55 -11.87
CA PRO A 87 -10.07 -2.67 -12.19
C PRO A 87 -10.57 -1.32 -12.72
N SER A 88 -9.82 -0.27 -12.43
CA SER A 88 -10.01 1.07 -12.97
C SER A 88 -8.65 1.74 -13.02
N ASN A 89 -8.46 2.72 -13.91
CA ASN A 89 -7.18 3.40 -14.06
C ASN A 89 -6.76 4.10 -12.75
N ASN A 90 -7.71 4.63 -12.00
CA ASN A 90 -7.48 5.31 -10.71
C ASN A 90 -7.39 4.37 -9.49
N LYS A 91 -7.21 3.07 -9.71
CA LYS A 91 -7.09 2.06 -8.64
C LYS A 91 -5.79 1.30 -8.77
N GLY A 92 -5.14 1.06 -7.64
CA GLY A 92 -3.88 0.33 -7.55
C GLY A 92 -3.80 -0.53 -6.29
N PHE A 93 -2.60 -0.94 -5.94
CA PHE A 93 -2.33 -1.70 -4.73
C PHE A 93 -0.94 -1.37 -4.20
N ARG A 94 -0.77 -1.57 -2.89
CA ARG A 94 0.52 -1.56 -2.22
C ARG A 94 0.72 -2.90 -1.55
N VAL A 95 1.89 -3.49 -1.75
CA VAL A 95 2.25 -4.73 -1.08
C VAL A 95 2.73 -4.40 0.33
N VAL A 96 2.15 -5.08 1.31
CA VAL A 96 2.59 -5.01 2.70
C VAL A 96 3.11 -6.39 3.08
N HIS A 97 4.31 -6.42 3.66
CA HIS A 97 4.86 -7.63 4.27
C HIS A 97 4.96 -7.40 5.77
N PHE A 98 4.16 -8.13 6.53
CA PHE A 98 4.35 -8.24 7.96
C PHE A 98 5.51 -9.20 8.20
N ALA A 99 6.49 -8.79 8.99
CA ALA A 99 7.51 -9.71 9.49
C ALA A 99 6.80 -10.79 10.32
N VAL A 100 6.50 -11.93 9.70
CA VAL A 100 6.05 -13.11 10.40
C VAL A 100 7.29 -13.62 11.15
N PRO A 101 7.29 -13.67 12.50
CA PRO A 101 8.40 -14.29 13.21
C PRO A 101 8.51 -15.71 12.67
N GLU A 102 9.63 -16.13 12.10
CA GLU A 102 9.76 -17.49 11.58
C GLU A 102 9.69 -18.49 12.75
N PRO A 103 8.57 -19.18 13.04
CA PRO A 103 8.47 -19.88 14.32
C PRO A 103 9.22 -21.23 14.32
N ALA A 104 9.75 -21.68 13.18
CA ALA A 104 10.23 -23.06 13.04
C ALA A 104 11.38 -23.29 12.06
N SER A 105 11.78 -22.33 11.21
CA SER A 105 12.84 -22.57 10.22
C SER A 105 14.16 -22.97 10.88
N TRP A 106 14.49 -22.35 12.01
CA TRP A 106 15.69 -22.68 12.77
C TRP A 106 15.56 -24.03 13.48
N VAL A 107 14.37 -24.37 13.97
CA VAL A 107 14.10 -25.67 14.59
C VAL A 107 14.24 -26.80 13.57
N LEU A 108 13.66 -26.63 12.37
CA LEU A 108 13.79 -27.58 11.26
C LEU A 108 15.24 -27.68 10.77
N GLY A 109 15.96 -26.55 10.69
CA GLY A 109 17.39 -26.53 10.37
C GLY A 109 18.23 -27.29 11.39
N LEU A 110 18.00 -27.06 12.68
CA LEU A 110 18.69 -27.76 13.77
C LEU A 110 18.33 -29.26 13.81
N MET A 111 17.07 -29.62 13.56
CA MET A 111 16.64 -31.01 13.45
C MET A 111 17.30 -31.72 12.26
N GLY A 112 17.40 -31.05 11.10
CA GLY A 112 18.10 -31.57 9.93
C GLY A 112 19.58 -31.82 10.21
N LEU A 113 20.26 -30.88 10.87
CA LEU A 113 21.66 -31.04 11.29
C LEU A 113 21.84 -32.18 12.31
N ALA A 114 20.92 -32.31 13.27
CA ALA A 114 20.94 -33.40 14.24
C ALA A 114 20.76 -34.77 13.56
N LEU A 115 19.79 -34.90 12.65
CA LEU A 115 19.58 -36.14 11.88
C LEU A 115 20.81 -36.49 11.03
N LEU A 116 21.39 -35.51 10.32
CA LEU A 116 22.64 -35.70 9.56
C LEU A 116 23.80 -36.19 10.44
N SER A 117 23.91 -35.68 11.67
CA SER A 117 24.96 -36.11 12.60
C SER A 117 24.77 -37.55 13.09
N VAL A 118 23.52 -38.01 13.23
CA VAL A 118 23.20 -39.40 13.58
C VAL A 118 23.50 -40.34 12.42
N PHE A 119 23.07 -39.98 11.20
CA PHE A 119 23.33 -40.79 10.01
C PHE A 119 24.83 -40.91 9.67
N ARG A 120 25.63 -39.86 9.93
CA ARG A 120 27.09 -39.91 9.76
C ARG A 120 27.83 -40.77 10.78
N ARG A 121 27.21 -41.12 11.91
CA ARG A 121 27.81 -41.98 12.95
C ARG A 121 27.48 -43.46 12.76
N LEU A 122 26.51 -43.78 11.91
CA LEU A 122 25.96 -45.12 11.71
C LEU A 122 26.40 -45.78 10.39
N GLY A 123 27.21 -45.10 9.57
CA GLY A 123 27.87 -45.66 8.39
C GLY A 123 29.38 -45.55 8.53
#